data_AF-A0A0Q7FJ30-F1
#
_entry.id   AF-A0A0Q7FJ30-F1
#
_cell.length_a   1.000
_cell.length_b   1.000
_cell.length_c   1.000
_cell.angle_alpha   90.00
_cell.angle_beta   90.00
_cell.angle_gamma   90.00
#
_symmetry.space_group_name_H-M   'P 1'
#
loop_
_entity.id
_entity.type
_entity.pdbx_description
1 polymer ?
#
loop_
_entity_poly.entity_id
_entity_poly.type
_entity_poly.pdbx_seq_one_letter_code
_entity_poly.pdbx_strand_id
1 'polypeptide(L)'
;MNDRPGKSELVVLPPIPAKRYFTIGEVSELCGVKPHVLRYWEQEFTQLKPVKRRGNRRYYQHHEVLLIRRIRELLYEQGFTISGARNKLDSRSADPAQAGYDGGYEREAPAVTAPPPLDRDMIRSELLAILGLLG
;
A
#
# COMPACT_ATOMS: atom_id res chain seq x y z
N MET A 1 -1.44 -16.10 -18.24
CA MET A 1 -0.92 -14.73 -18.47
C MET A 1 -1.17 -13.90 -17.22
N ASN A 2 -0.31 -14.04 -16.20
CA ASN A 2 -0.24 -13.07 -15.11
C ASN A 2 1.22 -12.64 -15.10
N ASP A 3 1.51 -11.51 -15.75
CA ASP A 3 2.72 -10.76 -15.49
C ASP A 3 2.67 -10.34 -14.01
N ARG A 4 3.06 -11.26 -13.11
CA ARG A 4 3.52 -10.88 -11.79
C ARG A 4 4.72 -9.99 -12.07
N PRO A 5 4.70 -8.70 -11.76
CA PRO A 5 5.88 -7.87 -11.92
C PRO A 5 6.91 -8.36 -10.90
N GLY A 6 7.70 -9.35 -11.32
CA GLY A 6 8.91 -9.77 -10.63
C GLY A 6 9.86 -8.58 -10.67
N LYS A 7 10.28 -8.17 -9.47
CA LYS A 7 10.91 -6.88 -9.14
C LYS A 7 9.95 -5.70 -9.09
N SER A 8 9.06 -5.69 -8.11
CA SER A 8 8.94 -4.47 -7.31
C SER A 8 10.30 -4.25 -6.64
N GLU A 9 11.27 -3.66 -7.36
CA GLU A 9 12.23 -2.81 -6.66
C GLU A 9 11.42 -1.94 -5.70
N LEU A 10 11.93 -1.72 -4.50
CA LEU A 10 11.28 -0.86 -3.52
C LEU A 10 11.18 0.55 -4.12
N VAL A 11 10.13 0.79 -4.92
CA VAL A 11 9.92 2.04 -5.63
C VAL A 11 9.58 3.03 -4.53
N VAL A 12 10.57 3.84 -4.19
CA VAL A 12 10.39 4.97 -3.27
C VAL A 12 9.36 5.88 -3.93
N LEU A 13 8.14 5.88 -3.38
CA LEU A 13 7.07 6.74 -3.89
C LEU A 13 7.35 8.19 -3.46
N PRO A 14 7.14 9.18 -4.36
CA PRO A 14 7.38 10.58 -4.03
C PRO A 14 6.48 11.04 -2.87
N PRO A 15 6.83 12.09 -2.11
CA PRO A 15 5.92 12.64 -1.10
C PRO A 15 4.62 13.13 -1.74
N ILE A 16 3.48 12.94 -1.06
CA ILE A 16 2.18 13.41 -1.55
C ILE A 16 2.08 14.91 -1.28
N PRO A 17 1.89 15.77 -2.31
CA PRO A 17 1.72 17.20 -2.11
C PRO A 17 0.49 17.55 -1.26
N ALA A 18 0.49 18.72 -0.61
CA ALA A 18 -0.65 19.26 0.13
C ALA A 18 -1.76 19.82 -0.79
N LYS A 19 -2.17 19.06 -1.80
CA LYS A 19 -3.21 19.42 -2.79
C LYS A 19 -4.53 18.73 -2.42
N ARG A 20 -5.66 19.42 -2.62
CA ARG A 20 -7.00 18.88 -2.30
C ARG A 20 -7.46 17.78 -3.27
N TYR A 21 -7.15 17.94 -4.56
CA TYR A 21 -7.61 17.02 -5.61
C TYR A 21 -6.48 16.69 -6.57
N PHE A 22 -6.35 15.41 -6.90
CA PHE A 22 -5.38 14.86 -7.84
C PHE A 22 -6.09 14.29 -9.04
N THR A 23 -5.53 14.48 -10.24
CA THR A 23 -6.01 13.80 -11.45
C THR A 23 -5.48 12.36 -11.50
N ILE A 24 -6.09 11.50 -12.31
CA ILE A 24 -5.61 10.11 -12.47
C ILE A 24 -4.15 10.00 -12.94
N GLY A 25 -3.65 10.98 -13.71
CA GLY A 25 -2.25 11.05 -14.11
C GLY A 25 -1.34 11.34 -12.93
N GLU A 26 -1.67 12.37 -12.14
CA GLU A 26 -0.93 12.70 -10.91
C GLU A 26 -0.92 11.53 -9.92
N VAL A 27 -2.05 10.85 -9.73
CA VAL A 27 -2.13 9.67 -8.86
C VAL A 27 -1.31 8.50 -9.40
N SER A 28 -1.28 8.31 -10.72
CA SER A 28 -0.45 7.29 -11.36
C SER A 28 1.03 7.49 -11.05
N GLU A 29 1.50 8.74 -11.10
CA GLU A 29 2.89 9.10 -10.78
C GLU A 29 3.16 8.95 -9.27
N LEU A 30 2.26 9.45 -8.42
CA LEU A 30 2.40 9.39 -6.96
C LEU A 30 2.39 7.98 -6.39
N CYS A 31 1.72 7.03 -7.06
CA CYS A 31 1.57 5.66 -6.58
C CYS A 31 2.38 4.65 -7.42
N GLY A 32 2.96 5.06 -8.56
CA GLY A 32 3.63 4.13 -9.48
C GLY A 32 2.69 3.07 -10.07
N VAL A 33 1.41 3.40 -10.24
CA VAL A 33 0.37 2.48 -10.74
C VAL A 33 -0.24 3.04 -12.01
N LYS A 34 -0.26 2.25 -13.09
CA LYS A 34 -0.75 2.72 -14.40
C LYS A 34 -2.23 3.17 -14.33
N PRO A 35 -2.65 4.19 -15.11
CA PRO A 35 -4.01 4.73 -15.03
C PRO A 35 -5.13 3.71 -15.28
N HIS A 36 -4.93 2.71 -16.14
CA HIS A 36 -5.95 1.67 -16.37
C HIS A 36 -6.13 0.75 -15.16
N VAL A 37 -5.06 0.49 -14.40
CA VAL A 37 -5.12 -0.30 -13.15
C VAL A 37 -5.88 0.47 -12.09
N LEU A 38 -5.65 1.79 -11.98
CA LEU A 38 -6.42 2.66 -11.08
C LEU A 38 -7.92 2.61 -11.40
N ARG A 39 -8.29 2.69 -12.68
CA ARG A 39 -9.70 2.56 -13.11
C ARG A 39 -10.30 1.21 -12.73
N TYR A 40 -9.53 0.14 -12.85
CA TYR A 40 -9.96 -1.19 -12.43
C TYR A 40 -10.13 -1.28 -10.92
N TRP A 41 -9.18 -0.74 -10.14
CA TRP A 41 -9.27 -0.70 -8.68
C TRP A 41 -10.48 0.09 -8.18
N GLU A 42 -10.90 1.17 -8.85
CA GLU A 42 -12.15 1.86 -8.50
C GLU A 42 -13.40 0.97 -8.60
N GLN A 43 -13.38 -0.05 -9.45
CA GLN A 43 -14.48 -1.01 -9.58
C GLN A 43 -14.42 -2.08 -8.49
N GLU A 44 -13.20 -2.46 -8.09
CA GLU A 44 -12.97 -3.53 -7.13
C GLU A 44 -13.03 -3.05 -5.67
N PHE A 45 -12.62 -1.82 -5.38
CA PHE A 45 -12.55 -1.28 -4.02
C PHE A 45 -13.64 -0.23 -3.83
N THR A 46 -14.71 -0.61 -3.14
CA THR A 46 -15.87 0.26 -2.88
C THR A 46 -15.51 1.50 -2.07
N GLN A 47 -14.42 1.48 -1.29
CA GLN A 47 -13.93 2.61 -0.52
C GLN A 47 -13.22 3.68 -1.39
N LEU A 48 -12.84 3.32 -2.63
CA LEU A 48 -12.17 4.22 -3.56
C LEU A 48 -13.19 4.85 -4.52
N LYS A 49 -13.65 6.07 -4.23
CA LYS A 49 -14.76 6.73 -4.93
C LYS A 49 -14.36 8.11 -5.46
N PRO A 50 -13.57 8.17 -6.54
CA PRO A 50 -13.11 9.45 -7.08
C PRO A 50 -14.29 10.28 -7.58
N VAL A 51 -14.21 11.60 -7.35
CA VAL A 51 -15.22 12.56 -7.80
C VAL A 51 -15.16 12.66 -9.33
N LYS A 52 -16.28 12.34 -9.99
CA LYS A 52 -16.44 12.53 -11.44
C LYS A 52 -16.93 13.94 -11.74
N ARG A 53 -16.25 14.66 -12.64
CA ARG A 53 -16.65 15.99 -13.12
C ARG A 53 -16.91 15.98 -14.64
N ARG A 54 -17.26 17.15 -15.20
CA ARG A 54 -17.48 17.35 -16.64
C ARG A 54 -16.39 16.68 -17.47
N GLY A 55 -16.79 15.99 -18.55
CA GLY A 55 -15.89 15.25 -19.43
C GLY A 55 -15.35 13.94 -18.84
N ASN A 56 -16.06 13.32 -17.88
CA ASN A 56 -15.68 12.05 -17.25
C ASN A 56 -14.27 12.05 -16.62
N ARG A 57 -13.80 13.22 -16.20
CA ARG A 57 -12.52 13.38 -15.50
C ARG A 57 -12.68 12.96 -14.04
N ARG A 58 -11.71 12.19 -13.56
CA ARG A 58 -11.67 11.63 -12.20
C ARG A 58 -10.71 12.45 -11.35
N TYR A 59 -11.18 12.83 -10.17
CA TYR A 59 -10.42 13.56 -9.18
C TYR A 59 -10.39 12.78 -7.88
N TYR A 60 -9.18 12.50 -7.39
CA TYR A 60 -8.94 11.79 -6.14
C TYR A 60 -8.59 12.78 -5.05
N GLN A 61 -9.07 12.54 -3.85
CA GLN A 61 -8.67 13.27 -2.65
C GLN A 61 -7.41 12.67 -2.03
N HIS A 62 -6.82 13.40 -1.10
CA HIS A 62 -5.63 12.94 -0.39
C HIS A 62 -5.81 11.56 0.27
N HIS A 63 -6.94 11.32 0.95
CA HIS A 63 -7.22 10.03 1.57
C HIS A 63 -7.36 8.87 0.56
N GLU A 64 -7.83 9.15 -0.66
CA GLU A 64 -7.91 8.17 -1.72
C GLU A 64 -6.52 7.81 -2.27
N VAL A 65 -5.61 8.78 -2.35
CA VAL A 65 -4.21 8.53 -2.70
C VAL A 65 -3.53 7.62 -1.66
N LEU A 66 -3.77 7.89 -0.37
CA LEU A 66 -3.29 7.02 0.72
C LEU A 66 -3.87 5.60 0.62
N LEU A 67 -5.17 5.49 0.33
CA LEU A 67 -5.82 4.19 0.14
C LEU A 67 -5.21 3.42 -1.03
N ILE A 68 -4.92 4.09 -2.15
CA ILE A 68 -4.28 3.48 -3.33
C ILE A 68 -2.87 2.97 -2.99
N ARG A 69 -2.08 3.73 -2.22
CA ARG A 69 -0.77 3.24 -1.73
C ARG A 69 -0.93 1.99 -0.89
N ARG A 70 -1.93 1.96 0.00
CA ARG A 70 -2.21 0.78 0.81
C ARG A 70 -2.63 -0.44 -0.02
N ILE A 71 -3.48 -0.24 -1.03
CA ILE A 71 -3.86 -1.30 -1.97
C ILE A 71 -2.62 -1.84 -2.68
N ARG A 72 -1.73 -0.95 -3.16
CA ARG A 72 -0.46 -1.33 -3.80
C ARG A 72 0.40 -2.20 -2.89
N GLU A 73 0.60 -1.79 -1.64
CA GLU A 73 1.36 -2.58 -0.65
C GLU A 73 0.74 -3.97 -0.46
N LEU A 74 -0.58 -4.05 -0.32
CA LEU A 74 -1.27 -5.34 -0.14
C LEU A 74 -1.05 -6.27 -1.33
N LEU A 75 -1.17 -5.76 -2.54
CA LEU A 75 -1.11 -6.59 -3.75
C LEU A 75 0.33 -6.94 -4.15
N TYR A 76 1.25 -5.97 -4.13
CA TYR A 76 2.60 -6.16 -4.68
C TYR A 76 3.65 -6.53 -3.65
N GLU A 77 3.51 -6.07 -2.40
CA GLU A 77 4.52 -6.34 -1.35
C GLU A 77 4.08 -7.51 -0.48
N GLN A 78 2.79 -7.58 -0.13
CA GLN A 78 2.25 -8.66 0.70
C GLN A 78 1.66 -9.81 -0.12
N GLY A 79 1.49 -9.64 -1.44
CA GLY A 79 1.03 -10.71 -2.33
C GLY A 79 -0.44 -11.12 -2.17
N PHE A 80 -1.28 -10.26 -1.59
CA PHE A 80 -2.72 -10.51 -1.52
C PHE A 80 -3.36 -10.54 -2.91
N THR A 81 -4.45 -11.31 -3.03
CA THR A 81 -5.37 -11.19 -4.16
C THR A 81 -6.25 -9.95 -3.99
N ILE A 82 -6.93 -9.51 -5.05
CA ILE A 82 -7.90 -8.39 -4.99
C ILE A 82 -8.95 -8.64 -3.90
N SER A 83 -9.52 -9.84 -3.85
CA SER A 83 -10.50 -10.21 -2.82
C SER A 83 -9.90 -10.21 -1.40
N GLY A 84 -8.66 -10.69 -1.24
CA GLY A 84 -7.97 -10.69 0.04
C GLY A 84 -7.67 -9.27 0.54
N ALA A 85 -7.20 -8.40 -0.36
CA ALA A 85 -6.94 -6.99 -0.06
C ALA A 85 -8.23 -6.25 0.31
N ARG A 86 -9.35 -6.52 -0.39
CA ARG A 86 -10.67 -5.94 -0.08
C ARG A 86 -11.09 -6.29 1.35
N ASN A 87 -11.11 -7.58 1.69
CA ASN A 87 -11.50 -8.06 3.02
C ASN A 87 -10.65 -7.41 4.14
N LYS A 88 -9.36 -7.24 3.88
CA LYS A 88 -8.41 -6.65 4.82
C LYS A 88 -8.59 -5.13 5.00
N LEU A 89 -9.01 -4.43 3.95
CA LEU A 89 -9.35 -3.01 4.03
C LEU A 89 -10.68 -2.79 4.74
N ASP A 90 -11.67 -3.65 4.50
CA ASP A 90 -12.99 -3.56 5.13
C ASP A 90 -12.93 -3.88 6.63
N SER A 91 -12.14 -4.88 7.04
CA SER A 91 -11.96 -5.20 8.46
C SER A 91 -11.24 -4.09 9.23
N ARG A 92 -10.37 -3.34 8.56
CA ARG A 92 -9.61 -2.27 9.20
C ARG A 92 -10.39 -0.97 9.37
N SER A 93 -11.40 -0.73 8.54
CA SER A 93 -12.31 0.41 8.73
C SER A 93 -13.12 0.32 10.02
N ALA A 94 -13.18 -0.86 10.65
CA ALA A 94 -13.76 -1.06 11.99
C ALA A 94 -12.79 -0.74 13.14
N ASP A 95 -11.50 -0.52 12.87
CA ASP A 95 -10.45 -0.31 13.87
C ASP A 95 -9.72 1.03 13.65
N PRO A 96 -10.14 2.13 14.31
CA PRO A 96 -9.62 3.48 14.07
C PRO A 96 -8.17 3.70 14.56
N ALA A 97 -7.51 2.68 15.13
CA ALA A 97 -6.26 2.83 15.87
C ALA A 97 -4.96 2.96 15.03
N GLN A 98 -5.00 2.98 13.68
CA GLN A 98 -3.78 3.31 12.90
C GLN A 98 -3.99 4.34 11.77
N ALA A 99 -4.97 5.23 11.91
CA ALA A 99 -5.09 6.42 11.05
C ALA A 99 -4.10 7.50 11.51
N GLY A 100 -2.82 7.30 11.23
CA GLY A 100 -1.76 8.24 11.60
C GLY A 100 -0.53 8.06 10.72
N TYR A 101 -0.66 8.36 9.42
CA TYR A 101 0.51 8.70 8.62
C TYR A 101 0.65 10.22 8.69
N ASP A 102 1.32 10.64 9.76
CA ASP A 102 1.69 12.01 10.07
C ASP A 102 2.68 12.53 9.02
N GLY A 103 2.40 13.73 8.53
CA GLY A 103 3.15 14.42 7.48
C GLY A 103 3.20 15.89 7.80
N GLY A 104 3.78 16.24 8.96
CA GLY A 104 4.09 17.60 9.36
C GLY A 104 5.42 17.66 10.11
N TYR A 105 6.37 18.39 9.53
CA TYR A 105 7.54 19.05 10.13
C TYR A 105 7.80 18.84 11.63
N GLU A 106 9.02 18.35 11.93
CA GLU A 106 9.76 18.55 13.18
C GLU A 106 8.95 18.57 14.49
N ARG A 107 8.64 17.39 15.03
CA ARG A 107 8.57 17.22 16.49
C ARG A 107 9.31 15.96 16.92
N GLU A 108 10.22 16.19 17.85
CA GLU A 108 11.05 15.27 18.60
C GLU A 108 10.29 13.98 18.98
N ALA A 109 10.80 12.83 18.51
CA ALA A 109 10.16 11.53 18.67
C ALA A 109 10.35 10.99 20.11
N PRO A 110 9.30 10.48 20.79
CA PRO A 110 9.53 9.51 21.84
C PRO A 110 9.86 8.17 21.16
N ALA A 111 10.96 7.55 21.58
CA ALA A 111 11.45 6.28 21.08
C ALA A 111 10.38 5.18 21.18
N VAL A 112 9.72 4.89 20.05
CA VAL A 112 9.04 3.62 19.82
C VAL A 112 10.11 2.61 19.45
N THR A 113 10.40 1.70 20.39
CA THR A 113 11.33 0.59 20.21
C THR A 113 10.96 -0.18 18.95
N ALA A 114 11.84 -0.15 17.95
CA ALA A 114 11.70 -0.99 16.77
C ALA A 114 11.55 -2.46 17.22
N PRO A 115 10.69 -3.27 16.58
CA PRO A 115 10.76 -4.72 16.79
C PRO A 115 12.21 -5.15 16.48
N PRO A 116 12.81 -6.03 17.31
CA PRO A 116 14.19 -6.44 17.10
C PRO A 116 14.32 -6.96 15.66
N PRO A 117 15.42 -6.63 14.97
CA PRO A 117 15.64 -7.15 13.63
C PRO A 117 15.51 -8.66 13.69
N LEU A 118 14.72 -9.24 12.78
CA LEU A 118 14.65 -10.69 12.65
C LEU A 118 16.06 -11.18 12.35
N ASP A 119 16.69 -11.77 13.37
CA ASP A 119 18.08 -12.16 13.31
C ASP A 119 18.24 -13.23 12.23
N ARG A 120 18.93 -12.86 11.15
CA ARG A 120 19.10 -13.70 9.96
C ARG A 120 19.81 -14.99 10.31
N ASP A 121 20.65 -14.95 11.34
CA ASP A 121 21.40 -16.12 11.81
C ASP A 121 20.48 -17.07 12.59
N MET A 122 19.51 -16.54 13.34
CA MET A 122 18.48 -17.34 14.03
C MET A 122 17.55 -18.06 13.03
N ILE A 123 17.15 -17.38 11.95
CA ILE A 123 16.35 -17.99 10.90
C ILE A 123 17.14 -19.09 10.18
N ARG A 124 18.44 -18.87 9.97
CA ARG A 124 19.33 -19.85 9.34
C ARG A 124 19.53 -21.09 10.21
N SER A 125 19.67 -20.93 11.53
CA SER A 125 19.81 -22.05 12.45
C SER A 125 18.53 -22.89 12.54
N GLU A 126 17.36 -22.25 12.59
CA GLU A 126 16.06 -22.94 12.62
C GLU A 126 15.83 -23.75 11.34
N LEU A 127 16.13 -23.18 10.17
CA LEU A 127 15.98 -23.89 8.88
C LEU A 127 16.91 -25.10 8.76
N LEU A 128 18.14 -24.99 9.27
CA LEU A 128 19.09 -26.11 9.29
C LEU A 128 18.66 -27.21 10.28
N ALA A 129 18.07 -26.85 11.42
CA ALA A 129 17.53 -27.80 12.38
C ALA A 129 16.35 -28.59 11.80
N ILE A 130 15.44 -27.92 11.08
CA ILE A 130 14.31 -28.57 10.39
C ILE A 130 14.79 -29.49 9.27
N LEU A 131 15.80 -29.07 8.50
CA LEU A 131 16.42 -29.92 7.47
C LEU A 131 17.08 -31.17 8.06
N GLY A 132 17.61 -31.09 9.27
CA GLY A 132 18.17 -32.25 9.99
C GLY A 132 17.13 -33.23 10.55
N LEU A 133 15.88 -32.81 10.71
CA LEU A 133 14.77 -33.67 11.15
C LEU A 133 14.07 -34.39 9.99
N LEU A 134 14.31 -33.94 8.75
CA LEU A 134 13.78 -34.52 7.52
C LEU A 134 14.81 -35.40 6.79
N GLY A 135 15.96 -35.64 7.41
CA GLY A 135 17.01 -36.57 6.97
C GLY A 135 16.95 -37.89 7.71
#